data_AF-A0A0C3EGS6-F1
#
_entry.id   AF-A0A0C3EGS6-F1
#
_cell.length_a   1.000
_cell.length_b   1.000
_cell.length_c   1.000
_cell.angle_alpha   90.00
_cell.angle_beta   90.00
_cell.angle_gamma   90.00
#
_symmetry.space_group_name_H-M   'P 1'
#
loop_
_entity.id
_entity.type
_entity.pdbx_description
1 polymer ?
#
loop_
_entity_poly.entity_id
_entity_poly.type
_entity_poly.pdbx_seq_one_letter_code
_entity_poly.pdbx_strand_id
1 'polypeptide(L)'
;MKKLWAFLTIISAAGGLYFLYLSAKYGFSYFSRPLNPHRMESIQGAILSLIIATPFWFAASAFTYPLRKTISKRLFIVLNTPSLLLVIAMVLFTILPVIMYTLDDYLQT
;
A
#
# COMPACT_ATOMS: atom_id res chain seq x y z
N MET A 1 -21.31 19.50 6.08
CA MET A 1 -20.72 18.48 5.19
C MET A 1 -19.19 18.35 5.29
N LYS A 2 -18.39 19.44 5.36
CA LYS A 2 -16.90 19.33 5.46
C LYS A 2 -16.40 18.48 6.62
N LYS A 3 -17.06 18.55 7.79
CA LYS A 3 -16.71 17.74 8.98
C LYS A 3 -16.82 16.23 8.73
N LEU A 4 -17.83 15.79 7.98
CA LEU A 4 -18.03 14.38 7.63
C LEU A 4 -16.89 13.87 6.73
N TRP A 5 -16.54 14.63 5.67
CA TRP A 5 -15.43 14.28 4.79
C TRP A 5 -14.09 14.20 5.55
N ALA A 6 -13.85 15.12 6.49
CA ALA A 6 -12.66 15.08 7.32
C ALA A 6 -12.63 13.83 8.20
N PHE A 7 -13.74 13.48 8.83
CA PHE A 7 -13.87 12.27 9.64
C PHE A 7 -13.63 11.00 8.82
N LEU A 8 -14.25 10.88 7.65
CA LEU A 8 -14.05 9.75 6.74
C LEU A 8 -12.60 9.64 6.25
N THR A 9 -11.95 10.78 5.97
CA THR A 9 -10.53 10.84 5.61
C THR A 9 -9.66 10.29 6.73
N ILE A 10 -9.90 10.73 7.98
CA ILE A 10 -9.13 10.31 9.15
C ILE A 10 -9.28 8.81 9.40
N ILE A 11 -10.52 8.29 9.38
CA ILE A 11 -10.76 6.85 9.59
C ILE A 11 -10.08 6.03 8.49
N SER A 12 -10.22 6.45 7.24
CA SER A 12 -9.64 5.72 6.11
C SER A 12 -8.11 5.74 6.18
N ALA A 13 -7.51 6.88 6.50
CA ALA A 13 -6.07 7.00 6.67
C ALA A 13 -5.56 6.18 7.88
N ALA A 14 -6.28 6.17 9.00
CA ALA A 14 -5.94 5.36 10.16
C ALA A 14 -5.98 3.85 9.86
N GLY A 15 -7.02 3.39 9.15
CA GLY A 15 -7.10 2.02 8.66
C GLY A 15 -5.95 1.68 7.72
N GLY A 16 -5.66 2.56 6.75
CA GLY A 16 -4.53 2.40 5.83
C GLY A 16 -3.17 2.32 6.55
N LEU A 17 -2.93 3.18 7.56
CA LEU A 17 -1.72 3.13 8.38
C LEU A 17 -1.60 1.84 9.18
N TYR A 18 -2.71 1.35 9.76
CA TYR A 18 -2.72 0.10 10.50
C TYR A 18 -2.31 -1.09 9.62
N PHE A 19 -2.83 -1.19 8.40
CA PHE A 19 -2.47 -2.26 7.48
C PHE A 19 -1.05 -2.12 6.91
N LEU A 20 -0.57 -0.89 6.68
CA LEU A 20 0.85 -0.66 6.35
C LEU A 20 1.78 -1.11 7.49
N TYR A 21 1.42 -0.83 8.74
CA TYR A 21 2.14 -1.32 9.91
C TYR A 21 2.16 -2.85 9.97
N LEU A 22 1.03 -3.52 9.75
CA LEU A 22 0.98 -4.97 9.69
C LEU A 22 1.87 -5.53 8.58
N SER A 23 1.83 -4.91 7.40
CA SER A 23 2.70 -5.29 6.28
C SER A 23 4.18 -5.18 6.65
N ALA A 24 4.60 -4.06 7.25
CA ALA A 24 5.97 -3.86 7.73
C ALA A 24 6.36 -4.87 8.84
N LYS A 25 5.45 -5.15 9.78
CA LYS A 25 5.68 -6.12 10.86
C LYS A 25 5.90 -7.54 10.32
N TYR A 26 5.06 -7.98 9.38
CA TYR A 26 5.21 -9.29 8.76
C TYR A 26 6.46 -9.37 7.87
N GLY A 27 6.76 -8.30 7.12
CA GLY A 27 8.00 -8.19 6.35
C GLY A 27 9.24 -8.27 7.26
N PHE A 28 9.23 -7.58 8.40
CA PHE A 28 10.32 -7.67 9.38
C PHE A 28 10.45 -9.09 9.98
N SER A 29 9.33 -9.76 10.28
CA SER A 29 9.33 -11.17 10.72
C SER A 29 9.98 -12.09 9.69
N TYR A 30 9.75 -11.83 8.39
CA TYR A 30 10.40 -12.58 7.32
C TYR A 30 11.92 -12.43 7.36
N PHE A 31 12.48 -11.23 7.57
CA PHE A 31 13.94 -11.05 7.57
C PHE A 31 14.61 -11.45 8.90
N SER A 32 13.93 -11.25 10.03
CA SER A 32 14.51 -11.47 11.36
C SER A 32 14.51 -12.94 11.81
N ARG A 33 13.77 -13.83 11.14
CA ARG A 33 13.64 -15.25 11.52
C ARG A 33 13.95 -16.20 10.34
N PRO A 34 15.21 -16.28 9.88
CA PRO A 34 15.58 -17.05 8.69
C PRO A 34 15.38 -18.57 8.85
N LEU A 35 15.46 -19.10 10.08
CA LEU A 35 15.31 -20.52 10.39
C LEU A 35 13.85 -20.96 10.65
N ASN A 36 12.89 -20.03 10.58
CA ASN A 36 11.49 -20.38 10.82
C ASN A 36 10.89 -21.13 9.61
N PRO A 37 10.37 -22.37 9.77
CA PRO A 37 9.75 -23.11 8.67
C PRO A 37 8.52 -22.37 8.08
N HIS A 38 7.84 -21.55 8.87
CA HIS A 38 6.68 -20.75 8.46
C HIS A 38 7.05 -19.35 7.95
N ARG A 39 8.31 -19.11 7.59
CA ARG A 39 8.78 -17.80 7.12
C ARG A 39 8.01 -17.32 5.88
N MET A 40 7.62 -18.22 4.97
CA MET A 40 6.85 -17.87 3.78
C MET A 40 5.41 -17.39 4.11
N GLU A 41 4.83 -17.84 5.21
CA GLU A 41 3.53 -17.32 5.66
C GLU A 41 3.65 -15.85 6.09
N SER A 42 4.82 -15.44 6.60
CA SER A 42 5.08 -14.03 6.92
C SER A 42 5.12 -13.17 5.65
N ILE A 43 5.69 -13.64 4.54
CA ILE A 43 5.70 -12.85 3.29
C ILE A 43 4.29 -12.74 2.70
N GLN A 44 3.50 -13.82 2.75
CA GLN A 44 2.09 -13.81 2.36
C GLN A 44 1.27 -12.83 3.20
N GLY A 45 1.45 -12.85 4.53
CA GLY A 45 0.81 -11.91 5.45
C GLY A 45 1.19 -10.45 5.16
N ALA A 46 2.46 -10.20 4.80
CA ALA A 46 2.93 -8.86 4.42
C ALA A 46 2.23 -8.35 3.14
N ILE A 47 2.12 -9.21 2.12
CA ILE A 47 1.47 -8.90 0.84
C ILE A 47 -0.02 -8.68 1.03
N LEU A 48 -0.72 -9.59 1.74
CA LEU A 48 -2.16 -9.46 2.02
C LEU A 48 -2.48 -8.16 2.76
N SER A 49 -1.67 -7.82 3.76
CA SER A 49 -1.84 -6.56 4.49
C SER A 49 -1.67 -5.34 3.57
N LEU A 50 -0.73 -5.40 2.62
CA LEU A 50 -0.50 -4.32 1.65
C LEU A 50 -1.66 -4.19 0.65
N ILE A 51 -2.21 -5.31 0.17
CA ILE A 51 -3.40 -5.34 -0.68
C ILE A 51 -4.58 -4.70 0.07
N ILE A 52 -4.81 -5.08 1.32
CA ILE A 52 -5.90 -4.52 2.13
C ILE A 52 -5.68 -3.04 2.44
N ALA A 53 -4.44 -2.57 2.62
CA ALA A 53 -4.16 -1.15 2.81
C ALA A 53 -4.61 -0.27 1.63
N THR A 54 -4.66 -0.84 0.42
CA THR A 54 -4.96 -0.13 -0.83
C THR A 54 -6.35 0.53 -0.86
N PRO A 55 -7.47 -0.20 -0.66
CA PRO A 55 -8.80 0.43 -0.64
C PRO A 55 -8.93 1.52 0.43
N PHE A 56 -8.26 1.39 1.58
CA PHE A 56 -8.26 2.43 2.61
C PHE A 56 -7.55 3.71 2.16
N TRP A 57 -6.39 3.60 1.53
CA TRP A 57 -5.66 4.76 1.03
C TRP A 57 -6.32 5.41 -0.20
N PHE A 58 -7.01 4.63 -1.03
CA PHE A 58 -7.81 5.18 -2.12
C PHE A 58 -9.06 5.90 -1.61
N ALA A 59 -9.73 5.33 -0.60
CA ALA A 59 -10.84 6.00 0.08
C ALA A 59 -10.37 7.30 0.75
N ALA A 60 -9.23 7.29 1.45
CA ALA A 60 -8.65 8.48 2.07
C ALA A 60 -8.36 9.57 1.03
N SER A 61 -7.76 9.21 -0.11
CA SER A 61 -7.50 10.14 -1.23
C SER A 61 -8.81 10.74 -1.77
N ALA A 62 -9.82 9.90 -2.03
CA ALA A 62 -11.12 10.34 -2.52
C ALA A 62 -11.83 11.28 -1.54
N PHE A 63 -11.80 10.98 -0.23
CA PHE A 63 -12.42 11.80 0.81
C PHE A 63 -11.67 13.11 1.08
N THR A 64 -10.37 13.15 0.75
CA THR A 64 -9.55 14.37 0.84
C THR A 64 -9.86 15.34 -0.31
N TYR A 65 -10.30 14.86 -1.47
CA TYR A 65 -10.54 15.71 -2.65
C TYR A 65 -11.55 16.85 -2.44
N PRO A 66 -12.70 16.65 -1.78
CA PRO A 66 -13.62 17.74 -1.40
C PRO A 66 -13.00 18.76 -0.43
N LEU A 67 -11.97 18.37 0.33
CA LEU A 67 -11.30 19.20 1.34
C LEU A 67 -10.12 20.01 0.80
N ARG A 68 -9.71 19.81 -0.47
CA ARG A 68 -8.50 20.41 -1.08
C ARG A 68 -8.38 21.92 -0.97
N LYS A 69 -9.50 22.65 -0.92
CA LYS A 69 -9.52 24.12 -0.77
C LYS A 69 -9.41 24.60 0.68
N THR A 70 -9.60 23.69 1.64
CA THR A 70 -9.65 24.00 3.08
C THR A 70 -8.38 23.54 3.81
N ILE A 71 -7.73 22.48 3.32
CA ILE A 71 -6.48 21.99 3.91
C ILE A 71 -5.25 22.60 3.24
N SER A 72 -4.11 22.56 3.93
CA SER A 72 -2.84 23.02 3.37
C SER A 72 -2.37 22.09 2.24
N LYS A 73 -1.66 22.66 1.25
CA LYS A 73 -1.07 21.87 0.14
C LYS A 73 -0.17 20.75 0.64
N ARG A 74 0.60 21.00 1.71
CA ARG A 74 1.49 20.00 2.32
C ARG A 74 0.70 18.81 2.86
N LEU A 75 -0.37 19.07 3.62
CA LEU A 75 -1.21 17.99 4.16
C LEU A 75 -1.91 17.21 3.05
N PHE A 76 -2.37 17.89 2.00
CA PHE A 76 -2.94 17.24 0.82
C PHE A 76 -1.94 16.28 0.16
N ILE A 77 -0.69 16.72 -0.05
CA ILE A 77 0.35 15.88 -0.64
C ILE A 77 0.62 14.67 0.26
N VAL A 78 0.88 14.89 1.56
CA VAL A 78 1.19 13.81 2.52
C VAL A 78 0.09 12.75 2.57
N LEU A 79 -1.18 13.13 2.54
CA LEU A 79 -2.30 12.19 2.57
C LEU A 79 -2.46 11.39 1.27
N ASN A 80 -1.96 11.89 0.14
CA ASN A 80 -2.06 11.24 -1.16
C ASN A 80 -0.78 10.48 -1.56
N THR A 81 0.37 10.78 -0.95
CA THR A 81 1.64 10.08 -1.21
C THR A 81 1.53 8.57 -1.01
N PRO A 82 0.91 8.03 0.07
CA PRO A 82 0.77 6.59 0.23
C PRO A 82 -0.06 5.94 -0.87
N SER A 83 -1.13 6.60 -1.33
CA SER A 83 -1.94 6.13 -2.45
C SER A 83 -1.11 6.04 -3.73
N LEU A 84 -0.27 7.04 -4.01
CA LEU A 84 0.64 7.02 -5.16
C LEU A 84 1.66 5.87 -5.06
N LEU A 85 2.27 5.68 -3.89
CA LEU A 85 3.22 4.60 -3.66
C LEU A 85 2.57 3.22 -3.84
N LEU A 86 1.34 3.04 -3.39
CA LEU A 86 0.59 1.80 -3.56
C LEU A 86 0.25 1.54 -5.03
N VAL A 87 -0.11 2.57 -5.79
CA VAL A 87 -0.30 2.44 -7.25
C VAL A 87 0.99 2.00 -7.92
N ILE A 88 2.12 2.65 -7.63
CA ILE A 88 3.43 2.28 -8.19
C ILE A 88 3.77 0.83 -7.82
N ALA A 89 3.60 0.45 -6.55
CA ALA A 89 3.84 -0.92 -6.10
C ALA A 89 2.97 -1.93 -6.86
N MET A 90 1.67 -1.67 -7.03
CA MET A 90 0.76 -2.55 -7.78
C MET A 90 1.12 -2.66 -9.26
N VAL A 91 1.50 -1.55 -9.88
CA VAL A 91 1.98 -1.54 -11.27
C VAL A 91 3.25 -2.39 -11.40
N LEU A 92 4.22 -2.22 -10.48
CA LEU A 92 5.42 -3.05 -10.44
C LEU A 92 5.10 -4.53 -10.24
N PHE A 93 4.20 -4.87 -9.30
CA PHE A 93 3.76 -6.25 -9.09
C PHE A 93 3.12 -6.88 -10.33
N THR A 94 2.46 -6.09 -11.16
CA THR A 94 1.84 -6.58 -12.40
C THR A 94 2.85 -6.70 -13.55
N ILE A 95 3.76 -5.74 -13.69
CA ILE A 95 4.69 -5.65 -14.83
C ILE A 95 5.91 -6.57 -14.65
N LEU A 96 6.44 -6.71 -13.42
CA LEU A 96 7.65 -7.52 -13.16
C LEU A 96 7.53 -8.97 -13.63
N PRO A 97 6.44 -9.70 -13.35
CA PRO A 97 6.28 -11.07 -13.84
C PRO A 97 6.29 -11.17 -15.36
N VAL A 98 5.69 -10.19 -16.05
CA VAL A 98 5.68 -10.14 -17.52
C VAL A 98 7.10 -9.94 -18.05
N ILE A 99 7.85 -9.00 -17.49
CA ILE A 99 9.25 -8.77 -17.86
C ILE A 99 10.09 -10.03 -17.62
N MET A 100 9.96 -10.65 -16.44
CA MET A 100 10.71 -11.87 -16.10
C MET A 100 10.38 -13.01 -17.05
N TYR A 101 9.10 -13.22 -17.36
CA TYR A 101 8.66 -14.22 -18.33
C TYR A 101 9.27 -13.97 -19.72
N THR A 102 9.21 -12.72 -20.22
CA THR A 102 9.81 -12.39 -21.53
C THR A 102 11.32 -12.52 -21.58
N LEU A 103 12.01 -12.29 -20.46
CA LEU A 103 13.47 -12.46 -20.37
C LEU A 103 13.87 -13.94 -20.33
N ASP A 104 13.10 -14.78 -19.64
CA ASP A 104 13.34 -16.22 -19.59
C ASP A 104 13.15 -16.85 -20.97
N ASP A 105 12.06 -16.50 -21.68
CA ASP A 105 11.84 -16.93 -23.07
C ASP A 105 12.99 -16.50 -24.01
N TYR A 106 13.54 -15.29 -23.84
CA TYR A 106 14.67 -14.79 -24.64
C TYR A 106 16.00 -15.49 -24.34
N LEU A 107 16.24 -15.91 -23.09
CA LEU A 107 17.47 -16.61 -22.70
C LEU A 107 17.47 -18.07 -23.14
N GLN A 108 16.32 -18.63 -23.51
CA GLN A 108 16.17 -20.01 -23.99
C GLN A 108 16.26 -20.16 -25.53
N THR A 109 16.26 -19.05 -26.28
CA THR A 109 16.47 -19.00 -27.75
C THR A 109 17.90 -18.66 -28.13
#